data_AF-A0A8F5VNB2-F1
#
_entry.id   AF-A0A8F5VNB2-F1
#
_cell.length_a   1.000
_cell.length_b   1.000
_cell.length_c   1.000
_cell.angle_alpha   90.00
_cell.angle_beta   90.00
_cell.angle_gamma   90.00
#
_symmetry.space_group_name_H-M   'P 1'
#
loop_
_entity.id
_entity.type
_entity.pdbx_description
1 polymer ?
#
loop_
_entity_poly.entity_id
_entity_poly.type
_entity_poly.pdbx_seq_one_letter_code
_entity_poly.pdbx_strand_id
1 'polypeptide(L)'
;MNPIVFLISFLPWILFGLFAGHSLVELETALIISLVISVIVGYRDMRDKLIVPWVTFSFFVGMAVALIVLQWYSIIPYIGIASNTVLTGIAFGSLAIGIPFTIQYAKRDVPRERWENPVFIQINKVLTAFWGILFLLGLLLSIYKFFYPDTLGIFGDAYMWISIIVGIVFTMKYPAYAKAKSQTQ
;
A
#
# COMPACT_ATOMS: atom_id res chain seq x y z
N MET A 1 -1.15 8.22 14.88
CA MET A 1 -0.86 8.26 13.45
C MET A 1 -1.89 9.15 12.81
N ASN A 2 -1.45 10.23 12.19
CA ASN A 2 -2.26 11.05 11.35
C ASN A 2 -2.61 10.22 10.10
N PRO A 3 -3.89 9.84 9.91
CA PRO A 3 -4.31 9.02 8.77
C PRO A 3 -3.98 9.70 7.43
N ILE A 4 -3.94 11.03 7.40
CA ILE A 4 -3.63 11.81 6.20
C ILE A 4 -2.17 11.59 5.78
N VAL A 5 -1.22 11.65 6.72
CA VAL A 5 0.21 11.44 6.42
C VAL A 5 0.46 10.02 5.92
N PHE A 6 -0.21 9.04 6.54
CA PHE A 6 -0.16 7.66 6.09
C PHE A 6 -0.70 7.50 4.66
N LEU A 7 -1.87 8.07 4.36
CA LEU A 7 -2.47 7.98 3.03
C LEU A 7 -1.68 8.71 1.96
N ILE A 8 -1.14 9.88 2.27
CA ILE A 8 -0.23 10.62 1.39
C ILE A 8 0.93 9.70 1.00
N SER A 9 1.53 8.99 1.96
CA SER A 9 2.65 8.08 1.71
C SER A 9 2.30 6.90 0.79
N PHE A 10 1.03 6.50 0.76
CA PHE A 10 0.49 5.45 -0.12
C PHE A 10 -0.10 5.99 -1.44
N LEU A 11 -0.07 7.31 -1.65
CA LEU A 11 -0.67 7.96 -2.81
C LEU A 11 -0.17 7.41 -4.17
N PRO A 12 1.11 7.07 -4.37
CA PRO A 12 1.56 6.45 -5.63
C PRO A 12 0.79 5.18 -5.98
N TRP A 13 0.54 4.32 -5.00
CA TRP A 13 -0.21 3.07 -5.20
C TRP A 13 -1.70 3.31 -5.43
N ILE A 14 -2.27 4.29 -4.71
CA ILE A 14 -3.67 4.68 -4.87
C ILE A 14 -3.90 5.24 -6.27
N LEU A 15 -3.09 6.20 -6.70
CA LEU A 15 -3.17 6.79 -8.05
C LEU A 15 -2.95 5.71 -9.12
N PHE A 16 -2.00 4.79 -8.90
CA PHE A 16 -1.77 3.71 -9.84
C PHE A 16 -3.01 2.83 -9.99
N GLY A 17 -3.60 2.37 -8.88
CA GLY A 17 -4.81 1.56 -8.94
C GLY A 17 -6.03 2.29 -9.54
N LEU A 18 -6.10 3.62 -9.40
CA LEU A 18 -7.17 4.45 -9.95
C LEU A 18 -7.07 4.69 -11.45
N PHE A 19 -5.85 4.93 -11.93
CA PHE A 19 -5.63 5.38 -13.29
C PHE A 19 -5.04 4.31 -14.21
N ALA A 20 -4.59 3.18 -13.69
CA ALA A 20 -4.21 2.02 -14.50
C ALA A 20 -5.49 1.39 -15.10
N GLY A 21 -5.98 2.05 -16.15
CA GLY A 21 -7.20 1.72 -16.85
C GLY A 21 -7.02 0.61 -17.88
N HIS A 22 -7.94 0.58 -18.84
CA HIS A 22 -8.04 -0.50 -19.84
C HIS A 22 -7.22 -0.23 -21.10
N SER A 23 -6.72 1.01 -21.28
CA SER A 23 -5.86 1.37 -22.41
C SER A 23 -4.39 1.47 -22.01
N LEU A 24 -3.50 1.29 -23.00
CA LEU A 24 -2.07 1.42 -22.80
C LEU A 24 -1.69 2.85 -22.36
N VAL A 25 -2.32 3.87 -22.95
CA VAL A 25 -2.05 5.28 -22.62
C VAL A 25 -2.42 5.59 -21.17
N GLU A 26 -3.55 5.08 -20.67
CA GLU A 26 -3.94 5.22 -19.26
C GLU A 26 -2.93 4.55 -18.33
N LEU A 27 -2.50 3.33 -18.66
CA LEU A 27 -1.50 2.59 -17.89
C LEU A 27 -0.15 3.32 -17.82
N GLU A 28 0.38 3.78 -18.96
CA GLU A 28 1.63 4.54 -19.01
C GLU A 28 1.53 5.86 -18.26
N THR A 29 0.41 6.58 -18.42
CA THR A 29 0.15 7.84 -17.71
C THR A 29 0.09 7.60 -16.20
N ALA A 30 -0.62 6.57 -15.76
CA ALA A 30 -0.70 6.18 -14.35
C ALA A 30 0.68 5.84 -13.78
N LEU A 31 1.51 5.10 -14.52
CA LEU A 31 2.88 4.78 -14.11
C LEU A 31 3.75 6.02 -13.95
N ILE A 32 3.71 6.94 -14.92
CA ILE A 32 4.48 8.19 -14.87
C ILE A 32 4.03 9.05 -13.69
N ILE A 33 2.71 9.24 -13.52
CA ILE A 33 2.15 10.00 -12.41
C ILE A 33 2.57 9.38 -11.09
N SER A 34 2.39 8.07 -10.92
CA SER A 34 2.76 7.39 -9.68
C SER A 34 4.26 7.41 -9.40
N LEU A 35 5.11 7.34 -10.44
CA LEU A 35 6.55 7.50 -10.31
C LEU A 35 6.89 8.90 -9.80
N VAL A 36 6.37 9.96 -10.42
CA VAL A 36 6.60 11.36 -10.01
C VAL A 36 6.12 11.58 -8.58
N ILE A 37 4.92 11.11 -8.24
CA ILE A 37 4.36 11.25 -6.90
C ILE A 37 5.16 10.44 -5.87
N SER A 38 5.70 9.28 -6.24
CA SER A 38 6.56 8.48 -5.35
C SER A 38 7.83 9.24 -4.97
N VAL A 39 8.39 10.04 -5.87
CA VAL A 39 9.54 10.90 -5.59
C VAL A 39 9.12 12.08 -4.72
N ILE A 40 8.05 12.80 -5.10
CA ILE A 40 7.60 14.01 -4.39
C ILE A 40 7.25 13.70 -2.93
N VAL A 41 6.39 12.70 -2.73
CA VAL A 41 5.92 12.33 -1.40
C VAL A 41 6.99 11.53 -0.65
N GLY A 42 7.65 10.61 -1.35
CA GLY A 42 8.64 9.71 -0.74
C GLY A 42 9.95 10.39 -0.38
N TYR A 43 10.26 11.60 -0.89
CA TYR A 43 11.57 12.23 -0.69
C TYR A 43 11.99 12.33 0.77
N ARG A 44 11.09 12.82 1.63
CA ARG A 44 11.36 12.94 3.07
C ARG A 44 11.46 11.55 3.72
N ASP A 45 10.59 10.64 3.32
CA ASP A 45 10.50 9.31 3.91
C ASP A 45 11.70 8.42 3.54
N MET A 46 12.25 8.60 2.34
CA MET A 46 13.49 7.97 1.90
C MET A 46 14.69 8.48 2.71
N ARG A 47 14.75 9.78 3.00
CA ARG A 47 15.78 10.37 3.89
C ARG A 47 15.67 9.82 5.32
N ASP A 48 14.45 9.59 5.79
CA ASP A 48 14.16 8.98 7.08
C ASP A 48 14.34 7.44 7.07
N LYS A 49 14.80 6.87 5.95
CA LYS A 49 15.09 5.43 5.76
C LYS A 49 13.88 4.51 5.95
N LEU A 50 12.68 4.99 5.59
CA LEU A 50 11.49 4.14 5.55
C LEU A 50 11.61 3.15 4.39
N ILE A 51 11.18 1.90 4.61
CA ILE A 51 11.33 0.84 3.59
C ILE A 51 10.30 0.99 2.46
N VAL A 52 9.07 1.37 2.80
CA VAL A 52 7.94 1.46 1.87
C VAL A 52 8.20 2.42 0.70
N PRO A 53 8.70 3.66 0.90
CA PRO A 53 9.00 4.58 -0.21
C PRO A 53 10.07 4.04 -1.17
N TRP A 54 11.12 3.39 -0.65
CA TRP A 54 12.18 2.81 -1.48
C TRP A 54 11.65 1.69 -2.36
N VAL A 55 10.82 0.80 -1.80
CA VAL A 55 10.17 -0.28 -2.57
C VAL A 55 9.17 0.29 -3.58
N THR A 56 8.40 1.30 -3.19
CA THR A 56 7.44 1.99 -4.06
C THR A 56 8.13 2.60 -5.27
N PHE A 57 9.18 3.39 -5.04
CA PHE A 57 9.97 4.00 -6.10
C PHE A 57 10.60 2.94 -7.00
N SER A 58 11.22 1.91 -6.43
CA SER A 58 11.86 0.84 -7.19
C SER A 58 10.87 0.09 -8.09
N PHE A 59 9.66 -0.17 -7.59
CA PHE A 59 8.59 -0.79 -8.37
C PHE A 59 8.20 0.08 -9.56
N PHE A 60 7.89 1.36 -9.34
CA PHE A 60 7.46 2.26 -10.41
C PHE A 60 8.57 2.54 -11.43
N VAL A 61 9.82 2.67 -11.00
CA VAL A 61 10.97 2.76 -11.92
C VAL A 61 11.09 1.48 -12.76
N GLY A 62 11.03 0.31 -12.13
CA GLY A 62 11.11 -0.97 -12.83
C GLY A 62 10.00 -1.13 -13.87
N MET A 63 8.77 -0.79 -13.52
CA MET A 63 7.62 -0.85 -14.44
C MET A 63 7.69 0.19 -15.55
N ALA A 64 8.13 1.42 -15.25
CA ALA A 64 8.35 2.45 -16.26
C ALA A 64 9.44 2.04 -17.25
N VAL A 65 10.56 1.48 -16.78
CA VAL A 65 11.61 0.94 -17.66
C VAL A 65 11.07 -0.22 -18.50
N ALA A 66 10.37 -1.17 -17.90
CA ALA A 66 9.82 -2.33 -18.61
C ALA A 66 8.84 -1.94 -19.72
N LEU A 67 7.87 -1.06 -19.42
CA LEU A 67 6.83 -0.70 -20.38
C LEU A 67 7.24 0.42 -21.33
N ILE A 68 7.83 1.49 -20.83
CA ILE A 68 8.08 2.69 -21.65
C ILE A 68 9.40 2.55 -22.41
N VAL A 69 10.48 2.11 -21.74
CA VAL A 69 11.81 2.04 -22.36
C VAL A 69 11.99 0.75 -23.16
N LEU A 70 11.68 -0.39 -22.55
CA LEU A 70 11.86 -1.71 -23.15
C LEU A 70 10.68 -2.17 -23.99
N GLN A 71 9.54 -1.47 -23.92
CA GLN A 71 8.33 -1.78 -24.70
C GLN A 71 7.86 -3.24 -24.47
N TRP A 72 8.08 -3.76 -23.25
CA TRP A 72 7.81 -5.15 -22.89
C TRP A 72 6.33 -5.35 -22.54
N TYR A 73 5.45 -5.17 -23.52
CA TYR A 73 4.00 -5.21 -23.32
C TYR A 73 3.45 -6.56 -22.84
N SER A 74 4.21 -7.65 -23.02
CA SER A 74 3.84 -8.96 -22.47
C SER A 74 3.79 -8.99 -20.93
N ILE A 75 4.35 -7.99 -20.22
CA ILE A 75 4.24 -7.89 -18.77
C ILE A 75 2.88 -7.38 -18.30
N ILE A 76 2.10 -6.70 -19.16
CA ILE A 76 0.86 -6.00 -18.78
C ILE A 76 -0.10 -6.88 -17.95
N PRO A 77 -0.41 -8.14 -18.35
CA PRO A 77 -1.32 -8.99 -17.57
C PRO A 77 -0.83 -9.30 -16.15
N TYR A 78 0.47 -9.19 -15.90
CA TYR A 78 1.11 -9.50 -14.63
C TYR A 78 1.25 -8.29 -13.70
N ILE A 79 0.99 -7.07 -14.17
CA ILE A 79 1.26 -5.85 -13.39
C ILE A 79 0.38 -5.78 -12.14
N GLY A 80 -0.91 -6.13 -12.24
CA GLY A 80 -1.81 -6.18 -11.10
C GLY A 80 -1.39 -7.23 -10.06
N ILE A 81 -0.91 -8.39 -10.52
CA ILE A 81 -0.36 -9.43 -9.64
C ILE A 81 0.93 -8.93 -8.99
N ALA A 82 1.83 -8.31 -9.75
CA ALA A 82 3.11 -7.82 -9.27
C ALA A 82 2.95 -6.71 -8.22
N SER A 83 2.08 -5.71 -8.46
CA SER A 83 1.83 -4.61 -7.52
C SER A 83 1.26 -5.11 -6.19
N ASN A 84 0.23 -5.97 -6.24
CA ASN A 84 -0.35 -6.54 -5.03
C ASN A 84 0.63 -7.49 -4.32
N THR A 85 1.44 -8.26 -5.05
CA THR A 85 2.49 -9.10 -4.46
C THR A 85 3.49 -8.26 -3.67
N VAL A 86 3.92 -7.12 -4.22
CA VAL A 86 4.83 -6.20 -3.53
C VAL A 86 4.18 -5.66 -2.25
N LEU A 87 2.94 -5.17 -2.33
CA LEU A 87 2.22 -4.61 -1.17
C LEU A 87 1.98 -5.65 -0.07
N THR A 88 1.52 -6.85 -0.45
CA THR A 88 1.35 -8.00 0.44
C THR A 88 2.69 -8.40 1.07
N GLY A 89 3.75 -8.46 0.27
CA GLY A 89 5.10 -8.80 0.71
C GLY A 89 5.66 -7.79 1.71
N ILE A 90 5.47 -6.49 1.48
CA ILE A 90 5.84 -5.44 2.44
C ILE A 90 5.08 -5.64 3.76
N ALA A 91 3.75 -5.82 3.68
CA ALA A 91 2.93 -5.93 4.87
C ALA A 91 3.32 -7.15 5.73
N PHE A 92 3.28 -8.35 5.16
CA PHE A 92 3.60 -9.57 5.92
C PHE A 92 5.09 -9.73 6.19
N GLY A 93 5.96 -9.31 5.28
CA GLY A 93 7.41 -9.30 5.51
C GLY A 93 7.79 -8.40 6.68
N SER A 94 7.19 -7.21 6.79
CA SER A 94 7.41 -6.31 7.92
C SER A 94 6.93 -6.92 9.25
N LEU A 95 5.83 -7.67 9.25
CA LEU A 95 5.36 -8.41 10.42
C LEU A 95 6.29 -9.56 10.79
N ALA A 96 6.79 -10.31 9.81
CA ALA A 96 7.70 -11.43 10.02
C ALA A 96 9.04 -10.97 10.61
N ILE A 97 9.54 -9.80 10.18
CA ILE A 97 10.75 -9.16 10.74
C ILE A 97 10.46 -8.54 12.13
N GLY A 98 9.21 -8.45 12.55
CA GLY A 98 8.80 -7.89 13.84
C GLY A 98 8.74 -6.37 13.88
N ILE A 99 8.89 -5.69 12.74
CA ILE A 99 8.85 -4.23 12.59
C ILE A 99 7.71 -3.89 11.62
N PRO A 100 6.46 -3.77 12.10
CA PRO A 100 5.31 -3.53 11.23
C PRO A 100 5.49 -2.22 10.47
N PHE A 101 5.32 -2.19 9.16
CA PHE A 101 5.66 -1.00 8.36
C PHE A 101 4.92 0.27 8.82
N THR A 102 3.70 0.12 9.36
CA THR A 102 2.91 1.26 9.88
C THR A 102 3.59 1.95 11.06
N ILE A 103 4.46 1.25 11.79
CA ILE A 103 5.16 1.81 12.96
C ILE A 103 6.10 2.95 12.57
N GLN A 104 6.71 2.89 11.37
CA GLN A 104 7.64 3.91 10.91
C GLN A 104 6.92 5.25 10.70
N TYR A 105 5.68 5.21 10.21
CA TYR A 105 4.81 6.37 10.09
C TYR A 105 4.28 6.83 11.44
N ALA A 106 3.80 5.88 12.26
CA ALA A 106 3.20 6.22 13.54
C ALA A 106 4.19 6.88 14.53
N LYS A 107 5.50 6.56 14.43
CA LYS A 107 6.57 7.17 15.23
C LYS A 107 6.75 8.68 14.98
N ARG A 108 6.26 9.23 13.86
CA ARG A 108 6.32 10.67 13.58
C ARG A 108 5.36 11.50 14.43
N ASP A 109 4.22 10.91 14.79
CA ASP A 109 3.16 11.61 15.54
C ASP A 109 3.14 11.23 17.03
N VAL A 110 4.09 10.41 17.48
CA VAL A 110 4.11 9.86 18.83
C VAL A 110 5.46 10.18 19.49
N PRO A 111 5.46 10.70 20.74
CA PRO A 111 6.70 10.97 21.48
C PRO A 111 7.57 9.72 21.62
N ARG A 112 8.91 9.91 21.63
CA ARG A 112 9.89 8.82 21.62
C ARG A 112 9.74 7.88 22.81
N GLU A 113 9.34 8.40 23.96
CA GLU A 113 9.12 7.68 25.20
C GLU A 113 8.02 6.61 25.06
N ARG A 114 7.13 6.76 24.07
CA ARG A 114 6.03 5.83 23.80
C ARG A 114 6.30 4.85 22.66
N TRP A 115 7.46 4.92 22.01
CA TRP A 115 7.78 4.06 20.87
C TRP A 115 7.91 2.58 21.26
N GLU A 116 8.36 2.31 22.48
CA GLU A 116 8.52 0.95 23.00
C GLU A 116 7.30 0.46 23.78
N ASN A 117 6.24 1.28 23.86
CA ASN A 117 5.02 0.90 24.55
C ASN A 117 4.39 -0.34 23.86
N PRO A 118 4.13 -1.45 24.59
CA PRO A 118 3.57 -2.67 24.00
C PRO A 118 2.24 -2.46 23.28
N VAL A 119 1.39 -1.57 23.79
CA VAL A 119 0.10 -1.22 23.15
C VAL A 119 0.33 -0.49 21.84
N PHE A 120 1.31 0.42 21.77
CA PHE A 120 1.67 1.11 20.53
C PHE A 120 2.18 0.13 19.46
N ILE A 121 3.05 -0.80 19.85
CA ILE A 121 3.56 -1.85 18.95
C ILE A 121 2.40 -2.74 18.48
N GLN A 122 1.53 -3.18 19.40
CA GLN A 122 0.41 -4.06 19.08
C GLN A 122 -0.60 -3.40 18.14
N ILE A 123 -0.91 -2.12 18.33
CA ILE A 123 -1.78 -1.37 17.40
C ILE A 123 -1.19 -1.40 15.99
N ASN A 124 0.11 -1.12 15.85
CA ASN A 124 0.76 -1.12 14.54
C ASN A 124 0.84 -2.51 13.91
N LYS A 125 1.05 -3.57 14.71
CA LYS A 125 0.95 -4.96 14.24
C LYS A 125 -0.42 -5.25 13.63
N VAL A 126 -1.50 -4.87 14.33
CA VAL A 126 -2.87 -5.10 13.84
C VAL A 126 -3.19 -4.26 12.61
N LEU A 127 -2.80 -2.98 12.57
CA LEU A 127 -2.97 -2.13 11.40
C LEU A 127 -2.23 -2.71 10.18
N THR A 128 -0.98 -3.12 10.37
CA THR A 128 -0.17 -3.73 9.31
C THR A 128 -0.78 -5.03 8.82
N ALA A 129 -1.25 -5.91 9.72
CA ALA A 129 -1.90 -7.16 9.37
C ALA A 129 -3.20 -6.93 8.59
N PHE A 130 -3.99 -5.95 9.01
CA PHE A 130 -5.24 -5.58 8.33
C PHE A 130 -4.98 -5.12 6.90
N TRP A 131 -4.03 -4.20 6.70
CA TRP A 131 -3.61 -3.78 5.36
C TRP A 131 -3.04 -4.95 4.55
N GLY A 132 -2.24 -5.82 5.17
CA GLY A 132 -1.70 -7.02 4.52
C GLY A 132 -2.80 -7.97 4.02
N ILE A 133 -3.88 -8.14 4.79
CA ILE A 133 -5.05 -8.92 4.36
C ILE A 133 -5.75 -8.26 3.16
N LEU A 134 -5.94 -6.93 3.18
CA LEU A 134 -6.52 -6.22 2.03
C LEU A 134 -5.63 -6.38 0.79
N PHE A 135 -4.32 -6.23 0.89
CA PHE A 135 -3.42 -6.43 -0.24
C PHE A 135 -3.43 -7.88 -0.73
N LEU A 136 -3.48 -8.86 0.18
CA LEU A 136 -3.57 -10.28 -0.18
C LEU A 136 -4.87 -10.59 -0.92
N LEU A 137 -6.00 -10.04 -0.48
CA LEU A 137 -7.27 -10.18 -1.18
C LEU A 137 -7.19 -9.53 -2.58
N GLY A 138 -6.54 -8.37 -2.71
CA GLY A 138 -6.26 -7.75 -4.01
C GLY A 138 -5.35 -8.60 -4.91
N LEU A 139 -4.36 -9.29 -4.34
CA LEU A 139 -3.51 -10.24 -5.04
C LEU A 139 -4.32 -11.43 -5.56
N LEU A 140 -5.12 -12.05 -4.70
CA LEU A 140 -5.98 -13.17 -5.08
C LEU A 140 -6.98 -12.76 -6.17
N LEU A 141 -7.55 -11.56 -6.07
CA LEU A 141 -8.42 -11.00 -7.09
C LEU A 141 -7.69 -10.78 -8.42
N SER A 142 -6.45 -10.29 -8.38
CA SER A 142 -5.63 -10.09 -9.58
C SER A 142 -5.26 -11.42 -10.26
N ILE A 143 -4.93 -12.44 -9.46
CA ILE A 143 -4.69 -13.80 -9.97
C ILE A 143 -5.98 -14.38 -10.58
N TYR A 144 -7.12 -14.20 -9.93
CA TYR A 144 -8.39 -14.66 -10.44
C TYR A 144 -8.76 -13.97 -11.77
N LYS A 145 -8.61 -12.64 -11.87
CA LYS A 145 -8.79 -11.88 -13.12
C LYS A 145 -7.88 -12.36 -14.24
N PHE A 146 -6.67 -12.81 -13.93
CA PHE A 146 -5.72 -13.34 -14.89
C PHE A 146 -6.20 -14.67 -15.53
N PHE A 147 -6.77 -15.58 -14.75
CA PHE A 147 -7.30 -16.85 -15.26
C PHE A 147 -8.72 -16.76 -15.83
N TYR A 148 -9.52 -15.82 -15.33
CA TYR A 148 -10.91 -15.63 -15.72
C TYR A 148 -11.18 -14.17 -16.13
N PRO A 149 -10.70 -13.74 -17.30
CA PRO A 149 -10.97 -12.40 -17.83
C PRO A 149 -12.48 -12.13 -17.89
N ASP A 150 -12.88 -10.87 -17.67
CA ASP A 150 -14.27 -10.36 -17.78
C ASP A 150 -15.32 -10.93 -16.81
N THR A 151 -14.95 -11.75 -15.83
CA THR A 151 -15.92 -12.36 -14.90
C THR A 151 -16.36 -11.47 -13.74
N LEU A 152 -15.56 -10.46 -13.38
CA LEU A 152 -15.81 -9.64 -12.18
C LEU A 152 -16.48 -8.30 -12.48
N GLY A 153 -16.39 -7.81 -13.72
CA GLY A 153 -16.97 -6.52 -14.14
C GLY A 153 -16.78 -5.41 -13.08
N ILE A 154 -17.87 -4.71 -12.78
CA ILE A 154 -17.94 -3.61 -11.80
C ILE A 154 -17.47 -4.02 -10.39
N PHE A 155 -17.63 -5.29 -9.98
CA PHE A 155 -17.19 -5.75 -8.66
C PHE A 155 -15.68 -5.70 -8.51
N GLY A 156 -14.93 -5.95 -9.59
CA GLY A 156 -13.48 -5.87 -9.61
C GLY A 156 -12.96 -4.45 -9.39
N ASP A 157 -13.68 -3.45 -9.89
CA ASP A 157 -13.31 -2.04 -9.79
C ASP A 157 -13.76 -1.44 -8.45
N ALA A 158 -14.94 -1.85 -7.98
CA ALA A 158 -15.46 -1.47 -6.66
C ALA A 158 -14.58 -1.99 -5.52
N TYR A 159 -13.93 -3.14 -5.68
CA TYR A 159 -13.07 -3.74 -4.66
C TYR A 159 -11.97 -2.78 -4.16
N MET A 160 -11.30 -2.07 -5.07
CA MET A 160 -10.24 -1.15 -4.68
C MET A 160 -10.79 -0.01 -3.81
N TRP A 161 -11.90 0.61 -4.23
CA TRP A 161 -12.55 1.68 -3.48
C TRP A 161 -13.00 1.22 -2.10
N ILE A 162 -13.66 0.06 -2.03
CA ILE A 162 -14.11 -0.54 -0.76
C ILE A 162 -12.91 -0.78 0.14
N SER A 163 -11.83 -1.38 -0.39
CA SER A 163 -10.63 -1.70 0.40
C SER A 163 -9.94 -0.46 0.93
N ILE A 164 -9.81 0.60 0.12
CA ILE A 164 -9.23 1.87 0.56
C ILE A 164 -10.10 2.50 1.66
N ILE A 165 -11.42 2.61 1.45
CA ILE A 165 -12.34 3.21 2.42
C ILE A 165 -12.31 2.43 3.75
N VAL A 166 -12.42 1.10 3.68
CA VAL A 166 -12.36 0.22 4.84
C VAL A 166 -11.00 0.34 5.56
N GLY A 167 -9.90 0.34 4.80
CA GLY A 167 -8.54 0.57 5.29
C GLY A 167 -8.40 1.88 6.06
N ILE A 168 -8.93 2.97 5.51
CA ILE A 168 -8.91 4.31 6.12
C ILE A 168 -9.72 4.32 7.41
N VAL A 169 -10.98 3.88 7.36
CA VAL A 169 -11.89 3.88 8.51
C VAL A 169 -11.29 3.05 9.66
N PHE A 170 -10.74 1.88 9.34
CA PHE A 170 -10.07 1.03 10.32
C PHE A 170 -8.84 1.72 10.92
N THR A 171 -7.99 2.31 10.08
CA THR A 171 -6.79 3.05 10.51
C THR A 171 -7.11 4.21 11.45
N MET A 172 -8.24 4.88 11.23
CA MET A 172 -8.70 5.99 12.05
C MET A 172 -9.29 5.54 13.39
N LYS A 173 -10.17 4.53 13.36
CA LYS A 173 -10.97 4.16 14.54
C LYS A 173 -10.27 3.17 15.47
N TYR A 174 -9.50 2.24 14.93
CA TYR A 174 -8.90 1.14 15.69
C TYR A 174 -7.95 1.60 16.81
N PRO A 175 -7.04 2.57 16.61
CA PRO A 175 -6.14 3.02 17.68
C PRO A 175 -6.85 3.62 18.88
N ALA A 176 -7.97 4.32 18.67
CA ALA A 176 -8.76 4.90 19.76
C ALA A 176 -9.45 3.81 20.58
N TYR A 177 -10.07 2.85 19.90
CA TYR A 177 -10.69 1.67 20.52
C TYR A 177 -9.69 0.84 21.33
N ALA A 178 -8.52 0.55 20.76
CA ALA A 178 -7.50 -0.27 21.41
C ALA A 178 -6.94 0.40 22.69
N LYS A 179 -6.75 1.73 22.67
CA LYS A 179 -6.30 2.49 23.85
C LYS A 179 -7.33 2.49 24.97
N ALA A 180 -8.61 2.70 24.65
CA ALA A 180 -9.69 2.68 25.64
C ALA A 180 -9.74 1.32 26.34
N LYS A 181 -9.68 0.23 25.56
CA LYS A 181 -9.68 -1.14 26.09
C LYS A 181 -8.49 -1.43 27.01
N SER A 182 -7.30 -0.94 26.68
CA SER A 182 -6.10 -1.15 27.52
C SER A 182 -6.07 -0.32 28.80
N GLN A 183 -6.90 0.72 28.92
CA GLN A 183 -7.02 1.52 30.14
C GLN A 183 -8.07 0.96 31.11
N THR A 184 -8.93 0.05 30.65
CA THR A 184 -9.96 -0.60 31.47
C THR A 184 -9.50 -1.94 32.06
N GLN A 185 -8.33 -2.42 31.65
CA GLN A 185 -7.64 -3.63 32.16
C GLN A 185 -6.50 -3.22 33.07
#